data_AF-A0A661Y1F6-F1
#
_entry.id   AF-A0A661Y1F6-F1
#
_cell.length_a   1.000
_cell.length_b   1.000
_cell.length_c   1.000
_cell.angle_alpha   90.00
_cell.angle_beta   90.00
_cell.angle_gamma   90.00
#
_symmetry.space_group_name_H-M   'P 1'
#
loop_
_entity.id
_entity.type
_entity.pdbx_description
1 polymer ?
#
loop_
_entity_poly.entity_id
_entity_poly.type
_entity_poly.pdbx_seq_one_letter_code
_entity_poly.pdbx_strand_id
1 'polypeptide(L)'
;EISPDEFIVFKPTLKEGKSIPIIEKKLGRKHHKLVYGTTITELVKEVPVAEKLRNKFCLNDEQVIQLAKWVCLIEDYYSERKGSWSPMDVEWAVDGLTNELFIVQARPETIHSQKEGERAIEYSFENQPSESERIMDGIAVGDKIGAGDVKVLYTLDGRDGSGDEVDFKQGQVLVTEMTDPDWEPLMKKASAVITDKGGRTCHAAIVARELGIPAIVGCIHATETLKDGDLVTASCAEGDIGKVYTGIIPFKKEATSYDELPKTKTPIMMNVASPQLAFKFSRIPNAGVGLAREEFIINNFIKVHPLALLNHRSLNDAKLSRKITEMVGGFENEEDFFINKLSYGIARIAAAFYPKQVIVRFSDFKSNEYQNLLGGPYFEPKEENPMIGWRGASRYYSEAYKPAFGMECKAIKKVRNDMGLTNVTVMVPFCRTPEEMGKVLETMEEFGLRRGDNDLLVYLMAELPSNILLADEFSQYIDGFSIGSNDLTQLTLGLDRDSSLVAHLYDERNIAVKRMISMLIESAKRNNVKVGICGQGPSDYPEFAEFLVEEGIDTISVTPDSMAKTVKTIHDLESRFVYN
;
A
#
# COMPACT_ATOMS: atom_id res chain seq x y z
N GLU A 1 -12.16 -18.12 -23.47
CA GLU A 1 -11.20 -17.03 -23.17
C GLU A 1 -10.12 -17.57 -22.22
N ILE A 2 -8.85 -17.39 -22.57
CA ILE A 2 -7.71 -17.90 -21.80
C ILE A 2 -7.26 -16.78 -20.86
N SER A 3 -7.06 -17.07 -19.57
CA SER A 3 -6.33 -16.18 -18.65
C SER A 3 -4.84 -16.54 -18.76
N PRO A 4 -4.02 -15.70 -19.42
CA PRO A 4 -2.60 -15.96 -19.64
C PRO A 4 -1.77 -15.60 -18.42
N ASP A 5 -0.50 -16.01 -18.43
CA ASP A 5 0.48 -15.43 -17.51
C ASP A 5 0.73 -13.96 -17.87
N GLU A 6 0.93 -13.13 -16.86
CA GLU A 6 1.22 -11.70 -17.01
C GLU A 6 2.59 -11.40 -16.39
N PHE A 7 3.40 -10.62 -17.10
CA PHE A 7 4.72 -10.18 -16.67
C PHE A 7 4.83 -8.67 -16.84
N ILE A 8 5.42 -7.98 -15.85
CA ILE A 8 5.76 -6.56 -15.98
C ILE A 8 7.26 -6.40 -15.86
N VAL A 9 7.87 -5.71 -16.83
CA VAL A 9 9.31 -5.43 -16.89
C VAL A 9 9.54 -3.92 -16.84
N PHE A 10 10.44 -3.49 -15.96
CA PHE A 10 10.76 -2.07 -15.80
C PHE A 10 11.81 -1.62 -16.82
N LYS A 11 11.42 -0.73 -17.74
CA LYS A 11 12.26 -0.31 -18.87
C LYS A 11 13.61 0.31 -18.44
N PRO A 12 13.69 1.20 -17.43
CA PRO A 12 14.97 1.80 -17.04
C PRO A 12 16.01 0.76 -16.60
N THR A 13 15.66 -0.13 -15.68
CA THR A 13 16.61 -1.14 -15.19
C THR A 13 16.91 -2.22 -16.25
N LEU A 14 15.97 -2.47 -17.17
CA LEU A 14 16.23 -3.28 -18.37
C LEU A 14 17.28 -2.65 -19.27
N LYS A 15 17.18 -1.33 -19.54
CA LYS A 15 18.13 -0.58 -20.38
C LYS A 15 19.51 -0.45 -19.71
N GLU A 16 19.56 -0.40 -18.38
CA GLU A 16 20.81 -0.46 -17.60
C GLU A 16 21.46 -1.85 -17.55
N GLY A 17 20.79 -2.89 -18.07
CA GLY A 17 21.32 -4.24 -18.08
C GLY A 17 21.32 -4.94 -16.72
N LYS A 18 20.42 -4.55 -15.81
CA LYS A 18 20.24 -5.25 -14.52
C LYS A 18 19.82 -6.70 -14.74
N SER A 19 20.18 -7.58 -13.80
CA SER A 19 20.00 -9.03 -13.94
C SER A 19 18.52 -9.44 -14.00
N ILE A 20 17.64 -8.82 -13.19
CA ILE A 20 16.22 -9.19 -13.13
C ILE A 20 15.33 -7.93 -13.14
N PRO A 21 15.08 -7.29 -14.29
CA PRO A 21 14.22 -6.10 -14.39
C PRO A 21 12.70 -6.42 -14.30
N ILE A 22 12.34 -7.67 -13.98
CA ILE A 22 10.95 -8.13 -13.87
C ILE A 22 10.40 -7.69 -12.50
N ILE A 23 9.40 -6.83 -12.51
CA ILE A 23 8.79 -6.26 -11.30
C ILE A 23 7.44 -6.90 -10.96
N GLU A 24 6.89 -7.75 -11.82
CA GLU A 24 5.73 -8.58 -11.50
C GLU A 24 5.68 -9.86 -12.34
N LYS A 25 5.27 -10.96 -11.70
CA LYS A 25 4.83 -12.20 -12.36
C LYS A 25 3.51 -12.66 -11.76
N LYS A 26 2.51 -12.84 -12.62
CA LYS A 26 1.19 -13.33 -12.23
C LYS A 26 0.83 -14.54 -13.07
N LEU A 27 0.56 -15.64 -12.38
CA LEU A 27 0.22 -16.90 -13.01
C LEU A 27 -1.23 -16.86 -13.52
N GLY A 28 -1.40 -17.13 -14.79
CA GLY A 28 -2.69 -17.31 -15.45
C GLY A 28 -3.26 -18.70 -15.23
N ARG A 29 -4.59 -18.83 -15.28
CA ARG A 29 -5.26 -20.13 -15.12
C ARG A 29 -4.94 -21.12 -16.25
N LYS A 30 -4.70 -20.62 -17.47
CA LYS A 30 -4.29 -21.39 -18.65
C LYS A 30 -5.11 -22.68 -18.85
N HIS A 31 -6.45 -22.62 -18.79
CA HIS A 31 -7.30 -23.83 -18.81
C HIS A 31 -7.23 -24.62 -20.11
N HIS A 32 -7.09 -23.93 -21.25
CA HIS A 32 -7.09 -24.51 -22.59
C HIS A 32 -5.97 -23.91 -23.44
N LYS A 33 -5.55 -24.62 -24.48
CA LYS A 33 -4.59 -24.16 -25.50
C LYS A 33 -5.03 -24.63 -26.88
N LEU A 34 -4.63 -23.89 -27.92
CA LEU A 34 -4.77 -24.34 -29.30
C LEU A 34 -3.58 -25.23 -29.69
N VAL A 35 -3.87 -26.31 -30.40
CA VAL A 35 -2.88 -27.21 -31.02
C VAL A 35 -3.23 -27.43 -32.49
N TYR A 36 -2.27 -27.88 -33.29
CA TYR A 36 -2.56 -28.28 -34.67
C TYR A 36 -3.62 -29.38 -34.73
N GLY A 37 -4.62 -29.20 -35.59
CA GLY A 37 -5.62 -30.22 -35.81
C GLY A 37 -5.08 -31.36 -36.68
N THR A 38 -5.75 -32.51 -36.60
CA THR A 38 -5.32 -33.74 -37.29
C THR A 38 -6.04 -33.97 -38.61
N THR A 39 -6.89 -33.03 -39.05
CA THR A 39 -7.72 -33.16 -40.25
C THR A 39 -7.58 -31.92 -41.14
N ILE A 40 -7.79 -32.09 -42.45
CA ILE A 40 -7.70 -30.99 -43.44
C ILE A 40 -8.77 -29.91 -43.19
N THR A 41 -9.89 -30.28 -42.56
CA THR A 41 -11.01 -29.39 -42.25
C THR A 41 -10.86 -28.67 -40.90
N GLU A 42 -9.98 -29.14 -40.02
CA GLU A 42 -9.73 -28.56 -38.69
C GLU A 42 -8.23 -28.24 -38.58
N LEU A 43 -7.84 -27.02 -38.96
CA LEU A 43 -6.43 -26.61 -38.95
C LEU A 43 -5.87 -26.48 -37.52
N VAL A 44 -6.72 -26.08 -36.57
CA VAL A 44 -6.39 -25.97 -35.15
C VAL A 44 -7.52 -26.53 -34.29
N LYS A 45 -7.16 -27.09 -33.13
CA LYS A 45 -8.08 -27.65 -32.15
C LYS A 45 -7.78 -27.11 -30.76
N GLU A 46 -8.82 -26.83 -29.99
CA GLU A 46 -8.70 -26.47 -28.57
C GLU A 46 -8.60 -27.73 -27.69
N VAL A 47 -7.61 -27.78 -26.80
CA VAL A 47 -7.39 -28.90 -25.88
C VAL A 47 -7.13 -28.39 -24.46
N PRO A 48 -7.54 -29.13 -23.42
CA PRO A 48 -7.24 -28.76 -22.04
C PRO A 48 -5.74 -28.82 -21.77
N VAL A 49 -5.25 -27.88 -20.96
CA VAL A 49 -3.85 -27.87 -20.51
C VAL A 49 -3.71 -28.78 -19.29
N ALA A 50 -2.68 -29.65 -19.32
CA ALA A 50 -2.35 -30.52 -18.20
C ALA A 50 -2.08 -29.70 -16.93
N GLU A 51 -2.56 -30.17 -15.78
CA GLU A 51 -2.49 -29.45 -14.50
C GLU A 51 -1.07 -29.00 -14.12
N LYS A 52 -0.07 -29.86 -14.36
CA LYS A 52 1.35 -29.55 -14.12
C LYS A 52 1.87 -28.34 -14.91
N LEU A 53 1.27 -28.05 -16.07
CA LEU A 53 1.64 -26.89 -16.91
C LEU A 53 0.82 -25.65 -16.54
N ARG A 54 -0.39 -25.81 -16.00
CA ARG A 54 -1.18 -24.68 -15.50
C ARG A 54 -0.50 -24.00 -14.31
N ASN A 55 0.14 -24.80 -13.46
CA ASN A 55 0.83 -24.35 -12.24
C ASN A 55 2.28 -23.86 -12.49
N LYS A 56 2.64 -23.57 -13.75
CA LYS A 56 3.95 -23.04 -14.14
C LYS A 56 3.78 -21.86 -15.07
N PHE A 57 4.75 -20.95 -15.03
CA PHE A 57 4.84 -19.85 -16.00
C PHE A 57 5.17 -20.41 -17.39
N CYS A 58 4.56 -19.83 -18.43
CA CYS A 58 4.75 -20.22 -19.82
C CYS A 58 6.11 -19.79 -20.40
N LEU A 59 6.74 -18.78 -19.79
CA LEU A 59 8.07 -18.29 -20.13
C LEU A 59 8.98 -18.33 -18.91
N ASN A 60 10.27 -18.55 -19.15
CA ASN A 60 11.31 -18.32 -18.15
C ASN A 60 11.77 -16.85 -18.15
N ASP A 61 12.57 -16.47 -17.14
CA ASP A 61 13.00 -15.08 -16.95
C ASP A 61 13.86 -14.57 -18.11
N GLU A 62 14.74 -15.39 -18.67
CA GLU A 62 15.59 -15.05 -19.81
C GLU A 62 14.75 -14.71 -21.04
N GLN A 63 13.71 -15.51 -21.33
CA GLN A 63 12.78 -15.29 -22.43
C GLN A 63 11.97 -14.00 -22.21
N VAL A 64 11.48 -13.74 -20.99
CA VAL A 64 10.76 -12.50 -20.66
C VAL A 64 11.65 -11.27 -20.85
N ILE A 65 12.89 -11.33 -20.38
CA ILE A 65 13.86 -10.24 -20.52
C ILE A 65 14.22 -10.02 -21.99
N GLN A 66 14.43 -11.09 -22.76
CA GLN A 66 14.76 -11.00 -24.18
C GLN A 66 13.59 -10.41 -24.98
N LEU A 67 12.36 -10.84 -24.70
CA LEU A 67 11.15 -10.29 -25.31
C LEU A 67 11.01 -8.80 -24.99
N ALA A 68 11.19 -8.40 -23.72
CA ALA A 68 11.10 -7.01 -23.31
C ALA A 68 12.18 -6.14 -24.00
N LYS A 69 13.40 -6.66 -24.22
CA LYS A 69 14.44 -5.98 -25.00
C LYS A 69 13.99 -5.75 -26.44
N TRP A 70 13.43 -6.77 -27.11
CA TRP A 70 12.92 -6.63 -28.47
C TRP A 70 11.77 -5.63 -28.56
N VAL A 71 10.82 -5.67 -27.61
CA VAL A 71 9.71 -4.71 -27.57
C VAL A 71 10.22 -3.28 -27.39
N CYS A 72 11.22 -3.04 -26.52
CA CYS A 72 11.83 -1.71 -26.37
C CYS A 72 12.54 -1.25 -27.66
N LEU A 73 13.27 -2.14 -28.35
CA LEU A 73 13.91 -1.82 -29.63
C LEU A 73 12.89 -1.47 -30.71
N ILE A 74 11.78 -2.20 -30.77
CA ILE A 74 10.66 -1.91 -31.70
C ILE A 74 10.04 -0.55 -31.36
N GLU A 75 9.74 -0.28 -30.09
CA GLU A 75 9.19 1.00 -29.64
C GLU A 75 10.13 2.17 -29.96
N ASP A 76 11.43 2.05 -29.66
CA ASP A 76 12.43 3.07 -29.93
C ASP A 76 12.49 3.35 -31.46
N TYR A 77 12.52 2.31 -32.29
CA TYR A 77 12.53 2.44 -33.76
C TYR A 77 11.29 3.17 -34.32
N TYR A 78 10.09 2.81 -33.87
CA TYR A 78 8.86 3.47 -34.34
C TYR A 78 8.70 4.88 -33.77
N SER A 79 9.16 5.12 -32.55
CA SER A 79 9.18 6.46 -31.92
C SER A 79 10.09 7.42 -32.69
N GLU A 80 11.30 6.96 -33.04
CA GLU A 80 12.25 7.71 -33.87
C GLU A 80 11.67 8.04 -35.25
N ARG A 81 11.06 7.05 -35.92
CA ARG A 81 10.42 7.26 -37.24
C ARG A 81 9.25 8.22 -37.21
N LYS A 82 8.45 8.22 -36.14
CA LYS A 82 7.30 9.11 -35.98
C LYS A 82 7.72 10.52 -35.54
N GLY A 83 8.90 10.67 -34.94
CA GLY A 83 9.36 11.92 -34.32
C GLY A 83 8.68 12.23 -32.98
N SER A 84 7.95 11.27 -32.41
CA SER A 84 7.26 11.36 -31.13
C SER A 84 7.14 9.96 -30.53
N TRP A 85 7.05 9.86 -29.21
CA TRP A 85 6.85 8.58 -28.53
C TRP A 85 5.69 7.78 -29.14
N SER A 86 5.96 6.53 -29.51
CA SER A 86 5.02 5.64 -30.19
C SER A 86 4.98 4.29 -29.46
N PRO A 87 4.05 4.10 -28.50
CA PRO A 87 3.89 2.79 -27.85
C PRO A 87 3.49 1.72 -28.88
N MET A 88 3.90 0.47 -28.63
CA MET A 88 3.75 -0.63 -29.57
C MET A 88 3.04 -1.82 -28.92
N ASP A 89 2.09 -2.39 -29.65
CA ASP A 89 1.46 -3.68 -29.41
C ASP A 89 2.17 -4.74 -30.27
N VAL A 90 2.66 -5.81 -29.64
CA VAL A 90 3.58 -6.78 -30.25
C VAL A 90 3.12 -8.20 -29.94
N GLU A 91 2.90 -8.99 -30.99
CA GLU A 91 2.65 -10.42 -30.89
C GLU A 91 3.96 -11.19 -31.06
N TRP A 92 4.10 -12.27 -30.31
CA TRP A 92 5.29 -13.11 -30.28
C TRP A 92 4.92 -14.59 -30.17
N ALA A 93 5.88 -15.47 -30.48
CA ALA A 93 5.74 -16.91 -30.33
C ALA A 93 7.06 -17.55 -29.87
N VAL A 94 6.98 -18.64 -29.12
CA VAL A 94 8.11 -19.56 -28.88
C VAL A 94 7.87 -20.80 -29.71
N ASP A 95 8.83 -21.16 -30.56
CA ASP A 95 8.74 -22.40 -31.32
C ASP A 95 8.93 -23.61 -30.40
N GLY A 96 7.98 -24.54 -30.42
CA GLY A 96 8.01 -25.74 -29.57
C GLY A 96 9.08 -26.77 -29.94
N LEU A 97 9.69 -26.68 -31.13
CA LEU A 97 10.77 -27.58 -31.57
C LEU A 97 12.15 -27.02 -31.23
N THR A 98 12.41 -25.77 -31.59
CA THR A 98 13.71 -25.11 -31.38
C THR A 98 13.83 -24.40 -30.04
N ASN A 99 12.70 -24.08 -29.39
CA ASN A 99 12.60 -23.21 -28.21
C ASN A 99 13.08 -21.76 -28.47
N GLU A 100 13.17 -21.36 -29.73
CA GLU A 100 13.52 -19.99 -30.14
C GLU A 100 12.30 -19.06 -30.06
N LEU A 101 12.55 -17.79 -29.69
CA LEU A 101 11.53 -16.75 -29.58
C LEU A 101 11.45 -15.96 -30.89
N PHE A 102 10.25 -15.61 -31.33
CA PHE A 102 9.99 -14.87 -32.56
C PHE A 102 8.99 -13.73 -32.31
N ILE A 103 9.17 -12.60 -33.00
CA ILE A 103 8.14 -11.56 -33.14
C ILE A 103 7.32 -11.88 -34.39
N VAL A 104 6.00 -12.01 -34.25
CA VAL A 104 5.10 -12.37 -35.38
C VAL A 104 4.35 -11.16 -35.92
N GLN A 105 4.07 -10.16 -35.08
CA GLN A 105 3.37 -8.95 -35.48
C GLN A 105 3.77 -7.78 -34.58
N ALA A 106 3.83 -6.56 -35.12
CA ALA A 106 4.01 -5.34 -34.34
C ALA A 106 3.17 -4.22 -34.96
N ARG A 107 2.46 -3.45 -34.12
CA ARG A 107 1.65 -2.29 -34.54
C ARG A 107 1.64 -1.22 -33.45
N PRO A 108 1.42 0.06 -33.79
CA PRO A 108 1.23 1.10 -32.78
C PRO A 108 0.06 0.77 -31.84
N GLU A 109 0.24 1.03 -30.55
CA GLU A 109 -0.80 0.94 -29.54
C GLU A 109 -1.71 2.18 -29.63
N THR A 110 -3.03 1.99 -29.58
CA THR A 110 -4.01 3.05 -29.86
C THR A 110 -4.83 3.53 -28.66
N ILE A 111 -4.88 2.78 -27.55
CA ILE A 111 -5.78 3.01 -26.41
C ILE A 111 -5.17 4.04 -25.42
N HIS A 112 -3.86 4.01 -25.20
CA HIS A 112 -3.20 4.91 -24.24
C HIS A 112 -2.69 6.22 -24.88
N SER A 113 -2.66 6.29 -26.21
CA SER A 113 -2.25 7.49 -26.96
C SER A 113 -3.20 8.70 -26.80
N GLN A 114 -4.36 8.53 -26.17
CA GLN A 114 -5.41 9.56 -26.01
C GLN A 114 -5.68 9.99 -24.55
N LYS A 115 -4.92 9.52 -23.56
CA LYS A 115 -5.15 9.95 -22.17
C LYS A 115 -4.48 11.31 -21.90
N GLU A 116 -5.25 12.36 -22.18
CA GLU A 116 -5.05 13.71 -21.62
C GLU A 116 -4.88 13.65 -20.10
N GLY A 117 -4.07 14.56 -19.56
CA GLY A 117 -3.52 14.56 -18.19
C GLY A 117 -4.53 14.26 -17.07
N GLU A 118 -4.07 13.51 -16.07
CA GLU A 118 -4.86 13.21 -14.87
C GLU A 118 -5.11 14.49 -14.07
N ARG A 119 -6.30 14.58 -13.46
CA ARG A 119 -6.78 15.75 -12.73
C ARG A 119 -7.02 15.39 -11.27
N ALA A 120 -6.64 16.28 -10.35
CA ALA A 120 -7.09 16.26 -8.96
C ALA A 120 -8.60 16.51 -8.94
N ILE A 121 -9.36 15.71 -8.20
CA ILE A 121 -10.83 15.83 -8.14
C ILE A 121 -11.22 16.29 -6.74
N GLU A 122 -11.71 17.52 -6.62
CA GLU A 122 -12.31 18.07 -5.40
C GLU A 122 -13.84 17.86 -5.45
N TYR A 123 -14.43 17.50 -4.31
CA TYR A 123 -15.86 17.24 -4.17
C TYR A 123 -16.52 18.38 -3.40
N SER A 124 -17.64 18.89 -3.91
CA SER A 124 -18.47 19.85 -3.18
C SER A 124 -19.92 19.70 -3.57
N PHE A 125 -20.83 20.00 -2.66
CA PHE A 125 -22.25 19.96 -2.98
C PHE A 125 -22.64 21.07 -3.98
N GLU A 126 -23.54 20.76 -4.90
CA GLU A 126 -24.07 21.78 -5.82
C GLU A 126 -24.91 22.81 -5.06
N ASN A 127 -25.70 22.34 -4.10
CA ASN A 127 -26.42 23.14 -3.12
C ASN A 127 -26.12 22.58 -1.73
N GLN A 128 -25.88 23.46 -0.76
CA GLN A 128 -25.60 23.01 0.61
C GLN A 128 -26.77 22.16 1.15
N PRO A 129 -26.49 20.92 1.64
CA PRO A 129 -27.52 20.07 2.23
C PRO A 129 -28.20 20.77 3.40
N SER A 130 -29.50 20.55 3.58
CA SER A 130 -30.20 21.04 4.76
C SER A 130 -29.77 20.22 5.99
N GLU A 131 -29.61 20.88 7.13
CA GLU A 131 -29.37 20.20 8.42
C GLU A 131 -30.51 19.23 8.78
N SER A 132 -31.73 19.46 8.27
CA SER A 132 -32.86 18.53 8.44
C SER A 132 -32.70 17.21 7.68
N GLU A 133 -31.82 17.15 6.69
CA GLU A 133 -31.53 15.95 5.90
C GLU A 133 -30.40 15.12 6.51
N ARG A 134 -29.72 15.64 7.55
CA ARG A 134 -28.66 14.94 8.25
C ARG A 134 -29.25 13.84 9.12
N ILE A 135 -28.83 12.60 8.87
CA ILE A 135 -29.21 11.43 9.65
C ILE A 135 -28.30 11.32 10.87
N MET A 136 -27.00 11.41 10.65
CA MET A 136 -25.97 11.23 11.68
C MET A 136 -24.66 11.91 11.27
N ASP A 137 -23.76 12.00 12.24
CA ASP A 137 -22.40 12.45 12.07
C ASP A 137 -21.42 11.47 12.70
N GLY A 138 -20.18 11.55 12.23
CA GLY A 138 -19.05 10.80 12.75
C GLY A 138 -17.75 11.46 12.31
N ILE A 139 -16.66 10.71 12.37
CA ILE A 139 -15.34 11.20 12.02
C ILE A 139 -15.13 11.02 10.50
N ALA A 140 -14.88 12.11 9.78
CA ALA A 140 -14.59 12.07 8.35
C ALA A 140 -13.24 11.39 8.06
N VAL A 141 -13.22 10.58 7.01
CA VAL A 141 -12.04 9.89 6.49
C VAL A 141 -11.93 10.16 4.99
N GLY A 142 -10.94 10.97 4.62
CA GLY A 142 -10.78 11.48 3.25
C GLY A 142 -11.58 12.77 3.04
N ASP A 143 -11.70 13.20 1.78
CA ASP A 143 -12.31 14.48 1.39
C ASP A 143 -13.38 14.33 0.29
N LYS A 144 -13.84 13.09 0.07
CA LYS A 144 -14.79 12.74 -0.99
C LYS A 144 -16.23 12.72 -0.50
N ILE A 145 -17.14 12.69 -1.48
CA ILE A 145 -18.56 12.42 -1.26
C ILE A 145 -18.91 11.13 -1.99
N GLY A 146 -19.55 10.20 -1.27
CA GLY A 146 -20.03 8.92 -1.79
C GLY A 146 -21.53 8.82 -1.58
N ALA A 147 -22.24 8.19 -2.51
CA ALA A 147 -23.69 8.01 -2.41
C ALA A 147 -24.11 6.69 -3.03
N GLY A 148 -25.13 6.06 -2.45
CA GLY A 148 -25.64 4.77 -2.90
C GLY A 148 -26.68 4.21 -1.94
N ASP A 149 -27.18 3.02 -2.25
CA ASP A 149 -28.02 2.26 -1.33
C ASP A 149 -27.17 1.58 -0.25
N VAL A 150 -27.67 1.63 0.98
CA VAL A 150 -27.04 1.07 2.16
C VAL A 150 -27.10 -0.46 2.13
N LYS A 151 -26.00 -1.09 2.52
CA LYS A 151 -25.95 -2.50 2.88
C LYS A 151 -25.30 -2.65 4.26
N VAL A 152 -26.09 -3.09 5.24
CA VAL A 152 -25.65 -3.35 6.61
C VAL A 152 -25.13 -4.78 6.72
N LEU A 153 -23.91 -4.94 7.23
CA LEU A 153 -23.27 -6.25 7.41
C LEU A 153 -22.64 -6.31 8.80
N TYR A 154 -22.89 -7.40 9.53
CA TYR A 154 -22.39 -7.58 10.91
C TYR A 154 -21.16 -8.50 10.97
N THR A 155 -21.15 -9.59 10.19
CA THR A 155 -19.98 -10.46 10.06
C THR A 155 -19.81 -10.94 8.62
N LEU A 156 -18.59 -11.35 8.25
CA LEU A 156 -18.27 -11.94 6.94
C LEU A 156 -18.33 -13.47 6.94
N ASP A 157 -18.55 -14.09 8.10
CA ASP A 157 -18.42 -15.53 8.30
C ASP A 157 -19.75 -16.29 8.42
N GLY A 158 -20.88 -15.62 8.13
CA GLY A 158 -22.20 -16.24 8.02
C GLY A 158 -22.76 -16.82 9.32
N ARG A 159 -22.18 -16.49 10.49
CA ARG A 159 -22.67 -16.99 11.80
C ARG A 159 -24.04 -16.43 12.21
N ASP A 160 -24.55 -15.42 11.51
CA ASP A 160 -25.90 -14.89 11.64
C ASP A 160 -26.95 -15.64 10.79
N GLY A 161 -26.54 -16.66 10.03
CA GLY A 161 -27.41 -17.43 9.14
C GLY A 161 -27.39 -16.98 7.68
N SER A 162 -26.57 -16.00 7.31
CA SER A 162 -26.30 -15.64 5.90
C SER A 162 -25.22 -16.56 5.30
N GLY A 163 -25.63 -17.75 4.86
CA GLY A 163 -24.76 -18.66 4.11
C GLY A 163 -24.44 -18.14 2.71
N ASP A 164 -23.15 -18.17 2.36
CA ASP A 164 -22.54 -18.09 1.02
C ASP A 164 -22.97 -16.92 0.09
N GLU A 165 -21.98 -16.07 -0.22
CA GLU A 165 -22.04 -14.82 -1.00
C GLU A 165 -22.72 -13.63 -0.29
N VAL A 166 -21.91 -12.78 0.33
CA VAL A 166 -22.33 -11.43 0.71
C VAL A 166 -22.81 -10.71 -0.57
N ASP A 167 -24.13 -10.55 -0.75
CA ASP A 167 -24.75 -9.78 -1.85
C ASP A 167 -24.46 -8.29 -1.65
N PHE A 168 -23.21 -7.91 -1.95
CA PHE A 168 -22.72 -6.54 -1.94
C PHE A 168 -22.37 -6.12 -3.36
N LYS A 169 -23.12 -5.14 -3.87
CA LYS A 169 -23.05 -4.63 -5.23
C LYS A 169 -22.09 -3.45 -5.32
N GLN A 170 -21.51 -3.28 -6.50
CA GLN A 170 -20.65 -2.13 -6.78
C GLN A 170 -21.44 -0.83 -6.61
N GLY A 171 -20.89 0.11 -5.83
CA GLY A 171 -21.50 1.43 -5.58
C GLY A 171 -22.42 1.50 -4.37
N GLN A 172 -22.63 0.41 -3.63
CA GLN A 172 -23.37 0.44 -2.36
C GLN A 172 -22.58 1.13 -1.24
N VAL A 173 -23.29 1.66 -0.25
CA VAL A 173 -22.71 2.21 0.98
C VAL A 173 -22.62 1.09 2.01
N LEU A 174 -21.40 0.73 2.40
CA LEU A 174 -21.15 -0.32 3.39
C LEU A 174 -21.37 0.24 4.81
N VAL A 175 -22.28 -0.37 5.57
CA VAL A 175 -22.51 -0.03 6.98
C VAL A 175 -22.17 -1.24 7.85
N THR A 176 -21.32 -1.08 8.85
CA THR A 176 -20.94 -2.18 9.76
C THR A 176 -20.51 -1.66 11.13
N GLU A 177 -20.35 -2.53 12.13
CA GLU A 177 -19.89 -2.11 13.46
C GLU A 177 -18.41 -1.67 13.43
N MET A 178 -17.57 -2.50 12.83
CA MET A 178 -16.12 -2.30 12.65
C MET A 178 -15.64 -3.16 11.47
N THR A 179 -14.53 -2.79 10.85
CA THR A 179 -13.90 -3.62 9.82
C THR A 179 -12.59 -4.22 10.31
N ASP A 180 -12.21 -5.33 9.69
CA ASP A 180 -10.93 -5.99 9.78
C ASP A 180 -10.43 -6.31 8.35
N PRO A 181 -9.21 -6.86 8.16
CA PRO A 181 -8.66 -7.09 6.82
C PRO A 181 -9.53 -7.94 5.88
N ASP A 182 -10.45 -8.77 6.40
CA ASP A 182 -11.34 -9.58 5.55
C ASP A 182 -12.40 -8.73 4.82
N TRP A 183 -12.64 -7.48 5.25
CA TRP A 183 -13.60 -6.55 4.67
C TRP A 183 -13.07 -5.79 3.44
N GLU A 184 -11.75 -5.76 3.23
CA GLU A 184 -11.11 -5.01 2.13
C GLU A 184 -11.72 -5.28 0.74
N PRO A 185 -12.09 -6.53 0.36
CA PRO A 185 -12.72 -6.79 -0.95
C PRO A 185 -14.08 -6.10 -1.11
N LEU A 186 -14.85 -5.95 -0.04
CA LEU A 186 -16.13 -5.24 -0.06
C LEU A 186 -15.93 -3.73 -0.09
N MET A 187 -14.98 -3.22 0.70
CA MET A 187 -14.62 -1.81 0.69
C MET A 187 -14.20 -1.33 -0.71
N LYS A 188 -13.47 -2.15 -1.47
CA LYS A 188 -13.11 -1.86 -2.88
C LYS A 188 -14.33 -1.66 -3.80
N LYS A 189 -15.47 -2.26 -3.47
CA LYS A 189 -16.72 -2.14 -4.23
C LYS A 189 -17.59 -0.98 -3.75
N ALA A 190 -17.40 -0.51 -2.52
CA ALA A 190 -18.27 0.44 -1.87
C ALA A 190 -18.12 1.86 -2.45
N SER A 191 -19.22 2.62 -2.46
CA SER A 191 -19.20 4.06 -2.76
C SER A 191 -18.84 4.90 -1.53
N ALA A 192 -19.14 4.39 -0.33
CA ALA A 192 -18.70 4.91 0.96
C ALA A 192 -18.71 3.81 2.02
N VAL A 193 -17.99 4.01 3.13
CA VAL A 193 -18.00 3.10 4.29
C VAL A 193 -18.42 3.87 5.54
N ILE A 194 -19.38 3.35 6.29
CA ILE A 194 -19.85 3.94 7.54
C ILE A 194 -19.68 2.88 8.64
N THR A 195 -19.03 3.25 9.75
CA THR A 195 -18.87 2.32 10.88
C THR A 195 -19.37 2.86 12.20
N ASP A 196 -19.96 2.00 13.03
CA ASP A 196 -20.45 2.39 14.37
C ASP A 196 -19.30 2.84 15.27
N LYS A 197 -18.19 2.11 15.18
CA LYS A 197 -17.02 2.28 16.03
C LYS A 197 -15.80 2.61 15.19
N GLY A 198 -14.79 3.14 15.87
CA GLY A 198 -13.47 3.44 15.30
C GLY A 198 -13.19 4.93 15.20
N GLY A 199 -11.92 5.30 15.43
CA GLY A 199 -11.40 6.65 15.22
C GLY A 199 -10.76 6.85 13.84
N ARG A 200 -10.17 8.03 13.60
CA ARG A 200 -9.47 8.40 12.34
C ARG A 200 -8.44 7.39 11.86
N THR A 201 -7.91 6.57 12.76
CA THR A 201 -6.80 5.65 12.54
C THR A 201 -7.21 4.19 12.67
N CYS A 202 -8.51 3.91 12.78
CA CYS A 202 -9.00 2.52 12.82
C CYS A 202 -8.80 1.85 11.46
N HIS A 203 -8.94 0.52 11.43
CA HIS A 203 -8.80 -0.27 10.21
C HIS A 203 -9.63 0.28 9.04
N ALA A 204 -10.93 0.55 9.26
CA ALA A 204 -11.83 1.09 8.24
C ALA A 204 -11.30 2.40 7.66
N ALA A 205 -10.79 3.28 8.53
CA ALA A 205 -10.31 4.59 8.15
C ALA A 205 -8.98 4.53 7.37
N ILE A 206 -8.11 3.57 7.68
CA ILE A 206 -6.85 3.35 6.98
C ILE A 206 -7.13 2.82 5.57
N VAL A 207 -7.87 1.73 5.48
CA VAL A 207 -8.16 1.05 4.20
C VAL A 207 -8.98 1.96 3.28
N ALA A 208 -9.98 2.68 3.80
CA ALA A 208 -10.79 3.58 2.99
C ALA A 208 -9.96 4.65 2.27
N ARG A 209 -8.99 5.27 2.96
CA ARG A 209 -8.09 6.25 2.35
C ARG A 209 -7.16 5.64 1.31
N GLU A 210 -6.60 4.46 1.61
CA GLU A 210 -5.74 3.74 0.68
C GLU A 210 -6.48 3.38 -0.62
N LEU A 211 -7.77 3.06 -0.52
CA LEU A 211 -8.66 2.81 -1.65
C LEU A 211 -9.22 4.10 -2.28
N GLY A 212 -9.07 5.24 -1.60
CA GLY A 212 -9.64 6.52 -2.00
C GLY A 212 -11.17 6.51 -2.03
N ILE A 213 -11.81 5.82 -1.07
CA ILE A 213 -13.26 5.85 -0.84
C ILE A 213 -13.55 6.70 0.40
N PRO A 214 -14.62 7.50 0.42
CA PRO A 214 -15.00 8.24 1.61
C PRO A 214 -15.45 7.27 2.71
N ALA A 215 -15.01 7.52 3.95
CA ALA A 215 -15.52 6.78 5.09
C ALA A 215 -15.89 7.70 6.25
N ILE A 216 -16.91 7.31 7.01
CA ILE A 216 -17.33 8.01 8.22
C ILE A 216 -17.34 6.99 9.36
N VAL A 217 -16.42 7.14 10.30
CA VAL A 217 -16.18 6.17 11.37
C VAL A 217 -16.61 6.73 12.72
N GLY A 218 -17.02 5.85 13.64
CA GLY A 218 -17.50 6.29 14.95
C GLY A 218 -18.90 6.90 14.89
N CYS A 219 -19.72 6.54 13.89
CA CYS A 219 -21.11 6.94 13.78
C CYS A 219 -21.95 6.16 14.79
N ILE A 220 -22.21 6.74 15.95
CA ILE A 220 -22.92 6.07 17.04
C ILE A 220 -24.28 5.53 16.55
N HIS A 221 -24.48 4.20 16.66
CA HIS A 221 -25.68 3.47 16.23
C HIS A 221 -26.01 3.54 14.72
N ALA A 222 -25.00 3.60 13.83
CA ALA A 222 -25.23 3.58 12.39
C ALA A 222 -25.89 2.29 11.89
N THR A 223 -25.47 1.12 12.38
CA THR A 223 -26.03 -0.19 12.02
C THR A 223 -27.48 -0.37 12.48
N GLU A 224 -27.90 0.34 13.53
CA GLU A 224 -29.28 0.33 14.05
C GLU A 224 -30.17 1.35 13.33
N THR A 225 -29.60 2.49 12.92
CA THR A 225 -30.32 3.61 12.33
C THR A 225 -30.55 3.42 10.83
N LEU A 226 -29.53 2.96 10.11
CA LEU A 226 -29.58 2.74 8.66
C LEU A 226 -30.03 1.31 8.36
N LYS A 227 -30.79 1.14 7.28
CA LYS A 227 -31.32 -0.18 6.86
C LYS A 227 -30.90 -0.50 5.44
N ASP A 228 -30.86 -1.80 5.15
CA ASP A 228 -30.66 -2.32 3.80
C ASP A 228 -31.59 -1.64 2.79
N GLY A 229 -31.01 -1.03 1.76
CA GLY A 229 -31.73 -0.33 0.69
C GLY A 229 -31.97 1.17 0.93
N ASP A 230 -31.63 1.71 2.10
CA ASP A 230 -31.72 3.16 2.34
C ASP A 230 -30.79 3.91 1.39
N LEU A 231 -31.29 4.95 0.71
CA LEU A 231 -30.45 5.81 -0.10
C LEU A 231 -29.79 6.85 0.80
N VAL A 232 -28.45 6.91 0.79
CA VAL A 232 -27.70 7.87 1.60
C VAL A 232 -26.58 8.53 0.81
N THR A 233 -26.20 9.73 1.27
CA THR A 233 -25.01 10.44 0.82
C THR A 233 -24.08 10.65 2.00
N ALA A 234 -22.90 10.06 1.95
CA ALA A 234 -21.84 10.20 2.94
C ALA A 234 -20.83 11.26 2.46
N SER A 235 -20.73 12.36 3.21
CA SER A 235 -19.85 13.49 2.92
C SER A 235 -18.68 13.53 3.88
N CYS A 236 -17.47 13.52 3.32
CA CYS A 236 -16.21 13.83 4.02
C CYS A 236 -15.58 15.15 3.52
N ALA A 237 -16.22 15.82 2.56
CA ALA A 237 -15.73 17.06 1.95
C ALA A 237 -15.93 18.31 2.83
N GLU A 238 -16.68 18.21 3.92
CA GLU A 238 -17.09 19.35 4.76
C GLU A 238 -16.19 19.57 5.99
N GLY A 239 -15.00 18.95 6.00
CA GLY A 239 -14.01 19.09 7.07
C GLY A 239 -13.87 17.83 7.92
N ASP A 240 -13.67 18.03 9.22
CA ASP A 240 -13.31 16.97 10.18
C ASP A 240 -14.46 16.06 10.63
N ILE A 241 -15.69 16.55 10.44
CA ILE A 241 -16.94 15.85 10.80
C ILE A 241 -17.52 15.30 9.51
N GLY A 242 -17.58 13.97 9.43
CA GLY A 242 -18.23 13.29 8.32
C GLY A 242 -19.73 13.27 8.56
N LYS A 243 -20.51 13.61 7.55
CA LYS A 243 -21.96 13.72 7.66
C LYS A 243 -22.65 12.72 6.74
N VAL A 244 -23.66 12.04 7.26
CA VAL A 244 -24.51 11.14 6.50
C VAL A 244 -25.86 11.81 6.29
N TYR A 245 -26.24 11.98 5.04
CA TYR A 245 -27.51 12.58 4.64
C TYR A 245 -28.47 11.55 4.07
N THR A 246 -29.75 11.81 4.24
CA THR A 246 -30.82 11.03 3.62
C THR A 246 -30.95 11.35 2.13
N GLY A 247 -31.10 10.31 1.32
CA GLY A 247 -31.20 10.42 -0.13
C GLY A 247 -29.86 10.58 -0.85
N ILE A 248 -29.95 10.69 -2.17
CA ILE A 248 -28.81 10.97 -3.06
C ILE A 248 -28.77 12.47 -3.33
N ILE A 249 -27.86 13.19 -2.67
CA ILE A 249 -27.70 14.63 -2.82
C ILE A 249 -26.72 14.92 -3.97
N PRO A 250 -27.08 15.79 -4.94
CA PRO A 250 -26.19 16.16 -6.02
C PRO A 250 -24.91 16.86 -5.53
N PHE A 251 -23.76 16.39 -5.99
CA PHE A 251 -22.46 16.99 -5.74
C PHE A 251 -21.67 17.10 -7.04
N LYS A 252 -20.88 18.18 -7.15
CA LYS A 252 -19.97 18.43 -8.27
C LYS A 252 -18.58 17.89 -7.97
N LYS A 253 -17.88 17.56 -9.06
CA LYS A 253 -16.49 17.13 -9.08
C LYS A 253 -15.71 18.18 -9.84
N GLU A 254 -14.91 18.99 -9.15
CA GLU A 254 -14.02 19.95 -9.78
C GLU A 254 -12.69 19.29 -10.07
N ALA A 255 -12.27 19.35 -11.33
CA ALA A 255 -11.08 18.66 -11.80
C ALA A 255 -9.97 19.66 -12.09
N THR A 256 -8.98 19.78 -11.20
CA THR A 256 -7.78 20.62 -11.41
C THR A 256 -6.68 19.80 -12.06
N SER A 257 -5.99 20.32 -13.07
CA SER A 257 -4.83 19.61 -13.61
C SER A 257 -3.73 19.51 -12.56
N TYR A 258 -3.10 18.35 -12.44
CA TYR A 258 -1.94 18.21 -11.57
C TYR A 258 -0.75 19.08 -12.02
N ASP A 259 -0.65 19.39 -13.32
CA ASP A 259 0.40 20.26 -13.87
C ASP A 259 0.30 21.72 -13.40
N GLU A 260 -0.86 22.12 -12.89
CA GLU A 260 -1.13 23.49 -12.39
C GLU A 260 -0.84 23.63 -10.89
N LEU A 261 -0.47 22.55 -10.19
CA LEU A 261 -0.17 22.62 -8.76
C LEU A 261 1.10 23.46 -8.51
N PRO A 262 1.09 24.32 -7.47
CA PRO A 262 2.24 25.14 -7.14
C PRO A 262 3.40 24.28 -6.61
N LYS A 263 4.62 24.82 -6.71
CA LYS A 263 5.82 24.18 -6.14
C LYS A 263 5.99 24.57 -4.68
N THR A 264 6.34 23.61 -3.85
CA THR A 264 6.72 23.80 -2.44
C THR A 264 8.24 23.66 -2.26
N LYS A 265 8.80 24.31 -1.25
CA LYS A 265 10.18 24.11 -0.79
C LYS A 265 10.29 22.83 0.02
N THR A 266 9.32 22.59 0.91
CA THR A 266 9.17 21.37 1.69
C THR A 266 8.69 20.25 0.76
N PRO A 267 9.49 19.21 0.52
CA PRO A 267 9.11 18.09 -0.32
C PRO A 267 7.91 17.32 0.25
N ILE A 268 6.86 17.19 -0.56
CA ILE A 268 5.66 16.42 -0.20
C ILE A 268 5.73 15.04 -0.82
N MET A 269 5.81 14.01 0.03
CA MET A 269 5.86 12.60 -0.34
C MET A 269 4.48 11.95 -0.17
N MET A 270 4.35 10.71 -0.63
CA MET A 270 3.11 9.93 -0.51
C MET A 270 3.21 8.80 0.50
N ASN A 271 2.07 8.48 1.10
CA ASN A 271 1.82 7.21 1.79
C ASN A 271 1.16 6.25 0.79
N VAL A 272 1.82 5.14 0.45
CA VAL A 272 1.35 4.19 -0.59
C VAL A 272 1.42 2.77 -0.08
N ALA A 273 0.28 2.08 0.00
CA ALA A 273 0.23 0.67 0.37
C ALA A 273 0.01 -0.27 -0.83
N SER A 274 -0.78 0.15 -1.82
CA SER A 274 -1.17 -0.72 -2.94
C SER A 274 -0.20 -0.67 -4.14
N PRO A 275 0.43 -1.80 -4.50
CA PRO A 275 1.26 -1.91 -5.71
C PRO A 275 0.48 -1.67 -7.01
N GLN A 276 -0.82 -1.97 -7.03
CA GLN A 276 -1.67 -1.82 -8.22
C GLN A 276 -1.92 -0.36 -8.54
N LEU A 277 -2.11 0.47 -7.51
CA LEU A 277 -2.42 1.89 -7.67
C LEU A 277 -1.15 2.76 -7.79
N ALA A 278 0.03 2.22 -7.48
CA ALA A 278 1.29 2.96 -7.48
C ALA A 278 1.57 3.72 -8.80
N PHE A 279 1.39 3.07 -9.96
CA PHE A 279 1.59 3.73 -11.27
C PHE A 279 0.60 4.86 -11.54
N LYS A 280 -0.62 4.79 -10.98
CA LYS A 280 -1.58 5.89 -11.04
C LYS A 280 -1.12 7.04 -10.13
N PHE A 281 -0.81 6.74 -8.87
CA PHE A 281 -0.39 7.75 -7.89
C PHE A 281 0.92 8.45 -8.27
N SER A 282 1.84 7.75 -8.93
CA SER A 282 3.11 8.35 -9.39
C SER A 282 2.96 9.54 -10.34
N ARG A 283 1.80 9.67 -11.00
CA ARG A 283 1.47 10.76 -11.92
C ARG A 283 1.11 12.06 -11.20
N ILE A 284 0.71 11.96 -9.94
CA ILE A 284 0.45 13.11 -9.08
C ILE A 284 1.81 13.71 -8.67
N PRO A 285 2.04 15.03 -8.77
CA PRO A 285 3.27 15.68 -8.33
C PRO A 285 3.62 15.30 -6.90
N ASN A 286 4.82 14.74 -6.72
CA ASN A 286 5.29 14.21 -5.45
C ASN A 286 6.82 14.23 -5.39
N ALA A 287 7.37 14.09 -4.18
CA ALA A 287 8.80 13.94 -3.92
C ALA A 287 9.24 12.47 -3.70
N GLY A 288 8.35 11.50 -3.92
CA GLY A 288 8.57 10.08 -3.67
C GLY A 288 7.50 9.49 -2.75
N VAL A 289 7.83 8.36 -2.12
CA VAL A 289 6.97 7.67 -1.14
C VAL A 289 7.68 7.71 0.21
N GLY A 290 7.08 8.38 1.20
CA GLY A 290 7.65 8.48 2.55
C GLY A 290 7.18 7.36 3.48
N LEU A 291 6.14 6.62 3.08
CA LEU A 291 5.72 5.40 3.75
C LEU A 291 5.12 4.41 2.74
N ALA A 292 5.84 3.34 2.44
CA ALA A 292 5.32 2.14 1.80
C ALA A 292 5.12 1.04 2.83
N ARG A 293 3.89 0.53 2.93
CA ARG A 293 3.47 -0.46 3.93
C ARG A 293 3.50 -1.87 3.34
N GLU A 294 4.27 -2.77 3.94
CA GLU A 294 4.34 -4.17 3.49
C GLU A 294 3.13 -5.01 3.91
N GLU A 295 2.39 -4.58 4.94
CA GLU A 295 1.22 -5.31 5.48
C GLU A 295 0.16 -5.53 4.41
N PHE A 296 -0.08 -4.53 3.56
CA PHE A 296 -0.99 -4.66 2.44
C PHE A 296 -0.54 -5.75 1.46
N ILE A 297 0.77 -5.84 1.21
CA ILE A 297 1.34 -6.84 0.31
C ILE A 297 1.15 -8.24 0.90
N ILE A 298 1.45 -8.39 2.20
CA ILE A 298 1.29 -9.64 2.93
C ILE A 298 -0.19 -10.06 2.94
N ASN A 299 -1.12 -9.19 3.31
CA ASN A 299 -2.56 -9.49 3.38
C ASN A 299 -3.18 -9.80 2.01
N ASN A 300 -2.78 -9.10 0.94
CA ASN A 300 -3.46 -9.22 -0.35
C ASN A 300 -2.80 -10.21 -1.32
N PHE A 301 -1.48 -10.42 -1.24
CA PHE A 301 -0.75 -11.25 -2.22
C PHE A 301 -0.13 -12.51 -1.61
N ILE A 302 0.26 -12.47 -0.33
CA ILE A 302 0.90 -13.61 0.34
C ILE A 302 -0.13 -14.44 1.11
N LYS A 303 -0.98 -13.80 1.92
CA LYS A 303 -2.13 -14.37 2.67
C LYS A 303 -1.82 -15.48 3.66
N VAL A 304 -0.55 -15.81 3.88
CA VAL A 304 -0.09 -16.89 4.77
C VAL A 304 0.87 -16.32 5.79
N HIS A 305 0.75 -16.78 7.04
CA HIS A 305 1.69 -16.44 8.08
C HIS A 305 3.11 -16.92 7.69
N PRO A 306 4.16 -16.07 7.73
CA PRO A 306 5.50 -16.43 7.24
C PRO A 306 6.08 -17.71 7.89
N LEU A 307 5.89 -17.89 9.20
CA LEU A 307 6.34 -19.11 9.87
C LEU A 307 5.48 -20.33 9.53
N ALA A 308 4.18 -20.15 9.23
CA ALA A 308 3.35 -21.25 8.78
C ALA A 308 3.78 -21.69 7.38
N LEU A 309 4.09 -20.73 6.51
CA LEU A 309 4.63 -20.99 5.18
C LEU A 309 5.93 -21.81 5.26
N LEU A 310 6.83 -21.53 6.19
CA LEU A 310 8.07 -22.31 6.36
C LEU A 310 7.87 -23.68 7.04
N ASN A 311 6.86 -23.82 7.92
CA ASN A 311 6.74 -24.98 8.81
C ASN A 311 5.47 -25.83 8.62
N HIS A 312 4.60 -25.53 7.65
CA HIS A 312 3.29 -26.19 7.55
C HIS A 312 3.36 -27.72 7.48
N ARG A 313 4.42 -28.26 6.86
CA ARG A 313 4.65 -29.70 6.73
C ARG A 313 4.85 -30.42 8.07
N SER A 314 5.25 -29.70 9.12
CA SER A 314 5.42 -30.23 10.48
C SER A 314 4.25 -29.92 11.42
N LEU A 315 3.26 -29.12 11.01
CA LEU A 315 2.13 -28.69 11.87
C LEU A 315 1.03 -29.77 12.03
N ASN A 316 1.18 -30.95 11.43
CA ASN A 316 0.18 -32.03 11.43
C ASN A 316 -1.23 -31.60 10.95
N ASP A 317 -1.32 -30.52 10.17
CA ASP A 317 -2.55 -30.01 9.58
C ASP A 317 -2.53 -30.22 8.06
N ALA A 318 -3.15 -31.31 7.61
CA ALA A 318 -3.19 -31.67 6.20
C ALA A 318 -4.00 -30.68 5.34
N LYS A 319 -5.01 -30.02 5.91
CA LYS A 319 -5.84 -29.04 5.18
C LYS A 319 -5.04 -27.76 4.96
N LEU A 320 -4.39 -27.26 6.00
CA LEU A 320 -3.49 -26.11 5.92
C LEU A 320 -2.36 -26.37 4.92
N SER A 321 -1.68 -27.52 5.05
CA SER A 321 -0.56 -27.86 4.17
C SER A 321 -0.96 -27.94 2.70
N ARG A 322 -2.13 -28.51 2.40
CA ARG A 322 -2.65 -28.57 1.05
C ARG A 322 -2.89 -27.16 0.49
N LYS A 323 -3.56 -26.29 1.25
CA LYS A 323 -3.86 -24.91 0.84
C LYS A 323 -2.58 -24.10 0.57
N ILE A 324 -1.57 -24.23 1.44
CA ILE A 324 -0.27 -23.57 1.24
C ILE A 324 0.43 -24.11 -0.01
N THR A 325 0.46 -25.43 -0.20
CA THR A 325 1.07 -26.05 -1.40
C THR A 325 0.41 -25.57 -2.70
N GLU A 326 -0.92 -25.41 -2.70
CA GLU A 326 -1.67 -24.87 -3.83
C GLU A 326 -1.30 -23.40 -4.11
N MET A 327 -1.11 -22.58 -3.07
CA MET A 327 -0.72 -21.17 -3.19
C MET A 327 0.72 -20.97 -3.67
N VAL A 328 1.63 -21.84 -3.23
CA VAL A 328 3.06 -21.84 -3.61
C VAL A 328 3.28 -22.31 -5.06
N GLY A 329 2.24 -22.85 -5.70
CA GLY A 329 2.30 -23.28 -7.10
C GLY A 329 2.89 -22.23 -8.04
N GLY A 330 3.91 -22.62 -8.81
CA GLY A 330 4.63 -21.74 -9.73
C GLY A 330 5.93 -21.15 -9.18
N PHE A 331 6.23 -21.38 -7.90
CA PHE A 331 7.47 -20.99 -7.22
C PHE A 331 8.30 -22.23 -6.85
N GLU A 332 9.59 -22.05 -6.58
CA GLU A 332 10.50 -23.17 -6.31
C GLU A 332 10.19 -23.86 -4.98
N ASN A 333 9.89 -23.06 -3.96
CA ASN A 333 9.56 -23.49 -2.61
C ASN A 333 8.81 -22.37 -1.86
N GLU A 334 8.45 -22.65 -0.62
CA GLU A 334 7.68 -21.78 0.25
C GLU A 334 8.40 -20.44 0.55
N GLU A 335 9.72 -20.46 0.73
CA GLU A 335 10.54 -19.26 0.92
C GLU A 335 10.62 -18.41 -0.36
N ASP A 336 10.85 -19.06 -1.50
CA ASP A 336 10.88 -18.40 -2.82
C ASP A 336 9.54 -17.73 -3.13
N PHE A 337 8.41 -18.36 -2.81
CA PHE A 337 7.08 -17.76 -2.93
C PHE A 337 6.98 -16.44 -2.15
N PHE A 338 7.37 -16.43 -0.87
CA PHE A 338 7.30 -15.23 -0.02
C PHE A 338 8.19 -14.11 -0.57
N ILE A 339 9.46 -14.42 -0.81
CA ILE A 339 10.47 -13.45 -1.27
C ILE A 339 10.04 -12.83 -2.59
N ASN A 340 9.59 -13.64 -3.55
CA ASN A 340 9.17 -13.13 -4.85
C ASN A 340 7.91 -12.27 -4.73
N LYS A 341 6.86 -12.73 -4.04
CA LYS A 341 5.62 -11.96 -3.90
C LYS A 341 5.84 -10.62 -3.22
N LEU A 342 6.63 -10.61 -2.14
CA LEU A 342 6.98 -9.37 -1.45
C LEU A 342 7.82 -8.46 -2.35
N SER A 343 8.86 -9.01 -3.01
CA SER A 343 9.72 -8.25 -3.92
C SER A 343 8.94 -7.62 -5.07
N TYR A 344 7.97 -8.31 -5.68
CA TYR A 344 7.14 -7.75 -6.76
C TYR A 344 6.25 -6.62 -6.25
N GLY A 345 5.64 -6.77 -5.07
CA GLY A 345 4.83 -5.71 -4.47
C GLY A 345 5.65 -4.44 -4.23
N ILE A 346 6.82 -4.58 -3.62
CA ILE A 346 7.73 -3.46 -3.35
C ILE A 346 8.30 -2.87 -4.64
N ALA A 347 8.76 -3.71 -5.57
CA ALA A 347 9.35 -3.28 -6.84
C ALA A 347 8.37 -2.49 -7.70
N ARG A 348 7.08 -2.85 -7.72
CA ARG A 348 6.05 -2.06 -8.42
C ARG A 348 5.92 -0.66 -7.84
N ILE A 349 5.94 -0.51 -6.52
CA ILE A 349 5.89 0.80 -5.88
C ILE A 349 7.17 1.57 -6.20
N ALA A 350 8.34 0.97 -5.98
CA ALA A 350 9.62 1.62 -6.25
C ALA A 350 9.81 2.04 -7.72
N ALA A 351 9.41 1.19 -8.67
CA ALA A 351 9.46 1.47 -10.10
C ALA A 351 8.52 2.59 -10.53
N ALA A 352 7.33 2.68 -9.93
CA ALA A 352 6.37 3.74 -10.25
C ALA A 352 6.91 5.14 -9.91
N PHE A 353 7.66 5.26 -8.81
CA PHE A 353 8.20 6.55 -8.34
C PHE A 353 9.66 6.78 -8.74
N TYR A 354 10.29 5.85 -9.46
CA TYR A 354 11.70 5.91 -9.81
C TYR A 354 12.04 7.18 -10.62
N PRO A 355 13.16 7.88 -10.34
CA PRO A 355 14.22 7.54 -9.36
C PRO A 355 14.00 8.14 -7.95
N LYS A 356 12.80 8.66 -7.64
CA LYS A 356 12.52 9.28 -6.33
C LYS A 356 12.52 8.23 -5.22
N GLN A 357 12.88 8.65 -4.02
CA GLN A 357 13.00 7.76 -2.86
C GLN A 357 11.66 7.10 -2.52
N VAL A 358 11.72 5.81 -2.16
CA VAL A 358 10.59 5.02 -1.66
C VAL A 358 10.99 4.37 -0.34
N ILE A 359 10.49 4.90 0.76
CA ILE A 359 10.76 4.41 2.12
C ILE A 359 9.78 3.29 2.42
N VAL A 360 10.28 2.05 2.44
CA VAL A 360 9.53 0.83 2.76
C VAL A 360 9.68 0.53 4.24
N ARG A 361 8.56 0.46 4.94
CA ARG A 361 8.52 0.04 6.34
C ARG A 361 8.41 -1.48 6.40
N PHE A 362 9.31 -2.11 7.16
CA PHE A 362 9.19 -3.53 7.47
C PHE A 362 7.85 -3.83 8.18
N SER A 363 7.47 -5.11 8.21
CA SER A 363 6.16 -5.51 8.72
C SER A 363 5.95 -5.10 10.19
N ASP A 364 4.93 -4.30 10.44
CA ASP A 364 4.56 -3.79 11.76
C ASP A 364 3.25 -4.40 12.27
N PHE A 365 2.90 -5.58 11.79
CA PHE A 365 1.73 -6.30 12.28
C PHE A 365 1.85 -6.57 13.78
N LYS A 366 0.73 -6.40 14.47
CA LYS A 366 0.50 -6.89 15.82
C LYS A 366 0.26 -8.40 15.79
N SER A 367 0.45 -9.06 16.93
CA SER A 367 0.23 -10.50 17.07
C SER A 367 -1.19 -10.94 16.66
N ASN A 368 -2.21 -10.17 17.02
CA ASN A 368 -3.60 -10.45 16.64
C ASN A 368 -3.86 -10.29 15.12
N GLU A 369 -3.12 -9.43 14.43
CA GLU A 369 -3.24 -9.28 12.98
C GLU A 369 -2.55 -10.46 12.26
N TYR A 370 -1.36 -10.85 12.72
CA TYR A 370 -0.69 -12.06 12.23
C TYR A 370 -1.53 -13.33 12.49
N GLN A 371 -2.27 -13.37 13.59
CA GLN A 371 -3.13 -14.49 13.96
C GLN A 371 -4.24 -14.73 12.92
N ASN A 372 -4.68 -13.69 12.21
CA ASN A 372 -5.74 -13.78 11.20
C ASN A 372 -5.24 -14.32 9.85
N LEU A 373 -3.93 -14.37 9.62
CA LEU A 373 -3.37 -14.98 8.41
C LEU A 373 -3.55 -16.50 8.41
N LEU A 374 -3.52 -17.11 7.23
CA LEU A 374 -3.56 -18.57 7.10
C LEU A 374 -2.38 -19.19 7.87
N GLY A 375 -2.70 -20.03 8.87
CA GLY A 375 -1.73 -20.69 9.74
C GLY A 375 -1.19 -19.83 10.89
N GLY A 376 -1.65 -18.57 11.03
CA GLY A 376 -1.27 -17.66 12.12
C GLY A 376 -1.50 -18.17 13.54
N PRO A 377 -2.64 -18.83 13.86
CA PRO A 377 -2.93 -19.27 15.24
C PRO A 377 -1.94 -20.30 15.82
N TYR A 378 -1.11 -20.94 15.00
CA TYR A 378 -0.07 -21.86 15.46
C TYR A 378 1.15 -21.13 16.03
N PHE A 379 1.38 -19.87 15.66
CA PHE A 379 2.60 -19.13 15.98
C PHE A 379 2.35 -17.90 16.84
N GLU A 380 1.14 -17.33 16.80
CA GLU A 380 0.85 -16.07 17.48
C GLU A 380 0.33 -16.27 18.90
N PRO A 381 1.02 -15.72 19.92
CA PRO A 381 0.52 -15.72 21.28
C PRO A 381 -0.69 -14.79 21.42
N LYS A 382 -1.53 -15.07 22.42
CA LYS A 382 -2.55 -14.10 22.84
C LYS A 382 -1.90 -13.06 23.74
N GLU A 383 -2.08 -11.79 23.40
CA GLU A 383 -1.60 -10.66 24.18
C GLU A 383 -2.79 -9.84 24.68
N GLU A 384 -2.73 -9.38 25.93
CA GLU A 384 -3.75 -8.50 26.51
C GLU A 384 -3.78 -7.13 25.81
N ASN A 385 -2.61 -6.63 25.39
CA ASN A 385 -2.46 -5.33 24.73
C ASN A 385 -1.58 -5.43 23.48
N PRO A 386 -2.13 -5.87 22.32
CA PRO A 386 -1.36 -6.07 21.10
C PRO A 386 -0.67 -4.79 20.59
N MET A 387 -1.21 -3.61 20.91
CA MET A 387 -0.64 -2.31 20.54
C MET A 387 0.81 -2.12 21.01
N ILE A 388 1.14 -2.62 22.21
CA ILE A 388 2.46 -2.48 22.86
C ILE A 388 3.19 -3.83 23.00
N GLY A 389 2.65 -4.87 22.35
CA GLY A 389 3.10 -6.26 22.46
C GLY A 389 4.27 -6.62 21.54
N TRP A 390 4.32 -7.88 21.14
CA TRP A 390 5.38 -8.48 20.32
C TRP A 390 5.23 -8.11 18.83
N ARG A 391 5.75 -6.93 18.47
CA ARG A 391 5.71 -6.34 17.12
C ARG A 391 6.94 -5.46 16.84
N GLY A 392 7.12 -5.09 15.57
CA GLY A 392 8.23 -4.27 15.09
C GLY A 392 9.59 -4.87 15.46
N ALA A 393 10.54 -4.01 15.85
CA ALA A 393 11.93 -4.41 16.12
C ALA A 393 12.07 -5.65 17.03
N SER A 394 11.31 -5.75 18.13
CA SER A 394 11.42 -6.86 19.09
C SER A 394 11.08 -8.22 18.50
N ARG A 395 10.29 -8.24 17.43
CA ARG A 395 9.94 -9.43 16.68
C ARG A 395 11.07 -9.83 15.75
N TYR A 396 11.72 -8.89 15.07
CA TYR A 396 12.68 -9.17 14.00
C TYR A 396 13.91 -9.98 14.44
N TYR A 397 14.53 -9.61 15.56
CA TYR A 397 15.72 -10.31 16.06
C TYR A 397 15.37 -11.48 17.00
N SER A 398 14.09 -11.74 17.28
CA SER A 398 13.70 -12.83 18.17
C SER A 398 13.92 -14.19 17.49
N GLU A 399 14.49 -15.16 18.20
CA GLU A 399 14.76 -16.50 17.65
C GLU A 399 13.52 -17.17 17.04
N ALA A 400 12.34 -16.90 17.61
CA ALA A 400 11.07 -17.46 17.12
C ALA A 400 10.66 -16.94 15.74
N TYR A 401 11.03 -15.70 15.37
CA TYR A 401 10.55 -15.03 14.17
C TYR A 401 11.67 -14.63 13.20
N LYS A 402 12.93 -14.64 13.63
CA LYS A 402 14.11 -14.28 12.83
C LYS A 402 14.15 -14.91 11.42
N PRO A 403 13.78 -16.20 11.21
CA PRO A 403 13.69 -16.76 9.86
C PRO A 403 12.66 -16.07 8.95
N ALA A 404 11.53 -15.63 9.49
CA ALA A 404 10.51 -14.90 8.74
C ALA A 404 11.00 -13.50 8.35
N PHE A 405 11.59 -12.75 9.29
CA PHE A 405 12.20 -11.45 8.99
C PHE A 405 13.35 -11.56 7.97
N GLY A 406 14.09 -12.68 7.98
CA GLY A 406 15.08 -12.98 6.96
C GLY A 406 14.51 -13.02 5.54
N MET A 407 13.26 -13.47 5.35
CA MET A 407 12.60 -13.45 4.05
C MET A 407 12.26 -12.01 3.60
N GLU A 408 11.87 -11.12 4.52
CA GLU A 408 11.68 -9.68 4.23
C GLU A 408 13.01 -9.03 3.80
N CYS A 409 14.10 -9.29 4.54
CA CYS A 409 15.43 -8.78 4.19
C CYS A 409 15.89 -9.25 2.80
N LYS A 410 15.70 -10.54 2.49
CA LYS A 410 16.03 -11.10 1.17
C LYS A 410 15.17 -10.50 0.06
N ALA A 411 13.91 -10.20 0.32
CA ALA A 411 13.04 -9.52 -0.65
C ALA A 411 13.54 -8.09 -0.96
N ILE A 412 13.86 -7.29 0.06
CA ILE A 412 14.45 -5.95 -0.14
C ILE A 412 15.77 -6.04 -0.91
N LYS A 413 16.65 -6.96 -0.51
CA LYS A 413 17.93 -7.18 -1.19
C LYS A 413 17.75 -7.49 -2.67
N LYS A 414 16.80 -8.37 -3.00
CA LYS A 414 16.44 -8.70 -4.39
C LYS A 414 15.97 -7.48 -5.16
N VAL A 415 15.07 -6.67 -4.58
CA VAL A 415 14.57 -5.43 -5.22
C VAL A 415 15.70 -4.45 -5.52
N ARG A 416 16.61 -4.24 -4.58
CA ARG A 416 17.71 -3.28 -4.77
C ARG A 416 18.81 -3.81 -5.69
N ASN A 417 19.30 -5.01 -5.43
CA ASN A 417 20.55 -5.51 -6.01
C ASN A 417 20.32 -6.23 -7.33
N ASP A 418 19.23 -7.01 -7.44
CA ASP A 418 18.94 -7.79 -8.65
C ASP A 418 18.02 -7.02 -9.60
N MET A 419 16.98 -6.38 -9.07
CA MET A 419 16.04 -5.59 -9.89
C MET A 419 16.52 -4.16 -10.17
N GLY A 420 17.53 -3.69 -9.43
CA GLY A 420 18.18 -2.39 -9.64
C GLY A 420 17.43 -1.18 -9.10
N LEU A 421 16.43 -1.38 -8.24
CA LEU A 421 15.61 -0.31 -7.66
C LEU A 421 16.26 0.22 -6.37
N THR A 422 17.41 0.89 -6.54
CA THR A 422 18.21 1.45 -5.43
C THR A 422 17.55 2.64 -4.73
N ASN A 423 16.47 3.19 -5.31
CA ASN A 423 15.66 4.24 -4.70
C ASN A 423 14.80 3.76 -3.52
N VAL A 424 14.75 2.44 -3.26
CA VAL A 424 14.16 1.90 -2.03
C VAL A 424 14.96 2.41 -0.82
N THR A 425 14.35 2.54 0.33
CA THR A 425 14.97 2.79 1.65
C THR A 425 14.19 1.92 2.63
N VAL A 426 14.83 1.38 3.67
CA VAL A 426 14.08 0.58 4.66
C VAL A 426 13.84 1.38 5.92
N MET A 427 12.74 1.11 6.59
CA MET A 427 12.37 1.74 7.85
C MET A 427 11.97 0.68 8.88
N VAL A 428 12.59 0.76 10.06
CA VAL A 428 12.31 -0.12 11.20
C VAL A 428 11.20 0.51 12.05
N PRO A 429 10.03 -0.13 12.18
CA PRO A 429 8.99 0.29 13.10
C PRO A 429 9.20 -0.24 14.52
N PHE A 430 8.54 0.43 15.46
CA PHE A 430 8.35 0.02 16.85
C PHE A 430 9.64 -0.37 17.58
N CYS A 431 10.74 0.33 17.29
CA CYS A 431 12.04 0.11 17.94
C CYS A 431 12.14 0.93 19.22
N ARG A 432 12.20 0.25 20.36
CA ARG A 432 12.08 0.80 21.71
C ARG A 432 13.37 1.42 22.21
N THR A 433 14.53 0.84 21.88
CA THR A 433 15.84 1.32 22.38
C THR A 433 16.94 1.28 21.31
N PRO A 434 18.02 2.08 21.45
CA PRO A 434 19.15 2.03 20.53
C PRO A 434 19.83 0.65 20.47
N GLU A 435 19.88 -0.08 21.57
CA GLU A 435 20.41 -1.46 21.61
C GLU A 435 19.55 -2.41 20.79
N GLU A 436 18.23 -2.20 20.80
CA GLU A 436 17.30 -2.95 19.97
C GLU A 436 17.55 -2.67 18.48
N MET A 437 17.78 -1.40 18.13
CA MET A 437 18.13 -1.01 16.75
C MET A 437 19.42 -1.70 16.29
N GLY A 438 20.43 -1.78 17.15
CA GLY A 438 21.67 -2.52 16.87
C GLY A 438 21.41 -3.99 16.52
N LYS A 439 20.57 -4.69 17.31
CA LYS A 439 20.21 -6.09 17.04
C LYS A 439 19.44 -6.28 15.74
N VAL A 440 18.59 -5.33 15.37
CA VAL A 440 17.89 -5.36 14.07
C VAL A 440 18.90 -5.22 12.94
N LEU A 441 19.85 -4.29 13.02
CA LEU A 441 20.90 -4.13 12.01
C LEU A 441 21.79 -5.37 11.88
N GLU A 442 22.20 -5.98 12.99
CA GLU A 442 22.93 -7.26 12.99
C GLU A 442 22.13 -8.35 12.29
N THR A 443 20.84 -8.47 12.62
CA THR A 443 19.95 -9.45 11.99
C THR A 443 19.78 -9.19 10.48
N MET A 444 19.64 -7.94 10.06
CA MET A 444 19.58 -7.58 8.63
C MET A 444 20.87 -7.96 7.92
N GLU A 445 22.03 -7.71 8.53
CA GLU A 445 23.35 -8.06 7.99
C GLU A 445 23.53 -9.58 7.85
N GLU A 446 23.05 -10.38 8.81
CA GLU A 446 23.05 -11.85 8.72
C GLU A 446 22.31 -12.37 7.48
N PHE A 447 21.24 -11.69 7.06
CA PHE A 447 20.49 -12.00 5.83
C PHE A 447 21.00 -11.21 4.61
N GLY A 448 22.13 -10.53 4.74
CA GLY A 448 22.87 -9.88 3.67
C GLY A 448 22.29 -8.53 3.23
N LEU A 449 21.59 -7.83 4.12
CA LEU A 449 21.06 -6.47 3.92
C LEU A 449 21.72 -5.51 4.91
N ARG A 450 22.86 -4.93 4.53
CA ARG A 450 23.69 -4.09 5.40
C ARG A 450 23.53 -2.61 5.07
N ARG A 451 23.36 -1.75 6.09
CA ARG A 451 23.35 -0.28 5.92
C ARG A 451 24.63 0.19 5.22
N GLY A 452 24.49 1.06 4.22
CA GLY A 452 25.59 1.58 3.41
C GLY A 452 25.95 0.72 2.19
N ASP A 453 25.64 -0.58 2.18
CA ASP A 453 25.89 -1.41 1.00
C ASP A 453 24.92 -1.04 -0.13
N ASN A 454 25.45 -0.80 -1.33
CA ASN A 454 24.67 -0.35 -2.49
C ASN A 454 23.76 0.86 -2.15
N ASP A 455 24.31 1.80 -1.38
CA ASP A 455 23.65 3.02 -0.89
C ASP A 455 22.36 2.75 -0.10
N LEU A 456 22.30 1.62 0.63
CA LEU A 456 21.15 1.31 1.49
C LEU A 456 21.10 2.28 2.68
N LEU A 457 20.04 3.07 2.71
CA LEU A 457 19.67 3.88 3.86
C LEU A 457 18.72 3.10 4.78
N VAL A 458 18.89 3.27 6.09
CA VAL A 458 18.04 2.68 7.12
C VAL A 458 17.43 3.79 7.96
N TYR A 459 16.10 3.83 8.01
CA TYR A 459 15.33 4.81 8.77
C TYR A 459 14.72 4.16 10.02
N LEU A 460 14.40 4.98 11.01
CA LEU A 460 13.61 4.60 12.17
C LEU A 460 12.26 5.32 12.14
N MET A 461 11.18 4.58 12.35
CA MET A 461 9.89 5.20 12.64
C MET A 461 9.94 5.72 14.09
N ALA A 462 9.99 7.04 14.26
CA ALA A 462 9.99 7.69 15.56
C ALA A 462 8.56 7.79 16.08
N GLU A 463 8.14 6.79 16.83
CA GLU A 463 6.76 6.62 17.25
C GLU A 463 6.60 6.26 18.73
N LEU A 464 7.70 6.02 19.44
CA LEU A 464 7.71 5.86 20.89
C LEU A 464 8.35 7.08 21.57
N PRO A 465 7.88 7.50 22.76
CA PRO A 465 8.55 8.55 23.54
C PRO A 465 10.05 8.31 23.77
N SER A 466 10.48 7.04 23.87
CA SER A 466 11.91 6.69 23.98
C SER A 466 12.71 7.05 22.73
N ASN A 467 12.12 7.00 21.51
CA ASN A 467 12.79 7.44 20.29
C ASN A 467 13.12 8.93 20.33
N ILE A 468 12.23 9.74 20.92
CA ILE A 468 12.40 11.18 21.01
C ILE A 468 13.42 11.52 22.10
N LEU A 469 13.31 10.87 23.26
CA LEU A 469 14.22 11.11 24.39
C LEU A 469 15.66 10.67 24.12
N LEU A 470 15.86 9.65 23.28
CA LEU A 470 17.16 9.07 22.93
C LEU A 470 17.52 9.29 21.45
N ALA A 471 17.00 10.35 20.84
CA ALA A 471 17.16 10.60 19.41
C ALA A 471 18.63 10.78 19.00
N ASP A 472 19.47 11.36 19.87
CA ASP A 472 20.91 11.52 19.64
C ASP A 472 21.62 10.15 19.57
N GLU A 473 21.24 9.19 20.42
CA GLU A 473 21.77 7.82 20.42
C GLU A 473 21.26 7.00 19.24
N PHE A 474 19.97 7.10 18.91
CA PHE A 474 19.40 6.44 17.73
C PHE A 474 20.06 6.93 16.43
N SER A 475 20.40 8.22 16.34
CA SER A 475 21.03 8.84 15.18
C SER A 475 22.35 8.16 14.75
N GLN A 476 23.01 7.43 15.65
CA GLN A 476 24.22 6.67 15.33
C GLN A 476 23.93 5.44 14.43
N TYR A 477 22.71 4.90 14.50
CA TYR A 477 22.33 3.66 13.85
C TYR A 477 21.54 3.86 12.54
N ILE A 478 21.06 5.08 12.27
CA ILE A 478 20.12 5.35 11.18
C ILE A 478 20.55 6.54 10.31
N ASP A 479 19.91 6.66 9.14
CA ASP A 479 20.09 7.74 8.17
C ASP A 479 18.93 8.73 8.17
N GLY A 480 17.80 8.36 8.78
CA GLY A 480 16.62 9.22 8.87
C GLY A 480 15.61 8.75 9.90
N PHE A 481 14.81 9.69 10.40
CA PHE A 481 13.61 9.47 11.17
C PHE A 481 12.37 9.68 10.29
N SER A 482 11.33 8.90 10.53
CA SER A 482 9.97 9.20 10.08
C SER A 482 9.04 9.22 11.29
N ILE A 483 8.46 10.37 11.60
CA ILE A 483 7.55 10.50 12.73
C ILE A 483 6.28 9.70 12.44
N GLY A 484 6.04 8.68 13.26
CA GLY A 484 4.76 7.98 13.34
C GLY A 484 3.87 8.72 14.33
N SER A 485 3.32 9.86 13.94
CA SER A 485 2.55 10.77 14.84
C SER A 485 1.37 10.06 15.51
N ASN A 486 0.83 9.09 14.78
CA ASN A 486 -0.18 8.16 15.17
C ASN A 486 0.10 7.42 16.49
N ASP A 487 1.13 6.60 16.50
CA ASP A 487 1.52 5.80 17.66
C ASP A 487 2.26 6.66 18.71
N LEU A 488 2.93 7.73 18.28
CA LEU A 488 3.52 8.72 19.19
C LEU A 488 2.47 9.41 20.04
N THR A 489 1.35 9.84 19.44
CA THR A 489 0.23 10.46 20.17
C THR A 489 -0.37 9.47 21.15
N GLN A 490 -0.60 8.24 20.72
CA GLN A 490 -1.14 7.16 21.55
C GLN A 490 -0.29 6.95 22.81
N LEU A 491 1.02 6.79 22.66
CA LEU A 491 1.92 6.49 23.77
C LEU A 491 2.26 7.71 24.62
N THR A 492 2.29 8.91 24.04
CA THR A 492 2.51 10.16 24.79
C THR A 492 1.33 10.48 25.69
N LEU A 493 0.11 10.21 25.24
CA LEU A 493 -1.12 10.50 25.98
C LEU A 493 -1.64 9.30 26.80
N GLY A 494 -1.08 8.11 26.62
CA GLY A 494 -1.50 6.90 27.32
C GLY A 494 -2.90 6.43 26.92
N LEU A 495 -3.18 6.47 25.62
CA LEU A 495 -4.50 6.15 25.06
C LEU A 495 -4.43 4.83 24.28
N ASP A 496 -5.60 4.22 24.04
CA ASP A 496 -5.78 3.28 22.93
C ASP A 496 -6.79 3.95 21.99
N ARG A 497 -6.37 4.24 20.76
CA ARG A 497 -7.22 4.92 19.78
C ARG A 497 -8.34 4.04 19.23
N ASP A 498 -8.23 2.72 19.38
CA ASP A 498 -9.29 1.78 19.03
C ASP A 498 -10.36 1.70 20.14
N SER A 499 -10.03 2.19 21.35
CA SER A 499 -10.97 2.30 22.46
C SER A 499 -11.87 3.53 22.35
N SER A 500 -13.14 3.29 21.98
CA SER A 500 -14.16 4.36 21.86
C SER A 500 -14.36 5.18 23.14
N LEU A 501 -14.06 4.61 24.31
CA LEU A 501 -14.19 5.28 25.61
C LEU A 501 -13.23 6.47 25.78
N VAL A 502 -12.07 6.42 25.12
CA VAL A 502 -11.01 7.44 25.27
C VAL A 502 -10.54 8.03 23.94
N ALA A 503 -11.06 7.55 22.80
CA ALA A 503 -10.71 8.05 21.47
C ALA A 503 -10.94 9.57 21.31
N HIS A 504 -11.89 10.15 22.04
CA HIS A 504 -12.15 11.60 22.04
C HIS A 504 -10.99 12.44 22.62
N LEU A 505 -10.06 11.83 23.35
CA LEU A 505 -8.85 12.48 23.87
C LEU A 505 -7.68 12.48 22.88
N TYR A 506 -7.80 11.75 21.77
CA TYR A 506 -6.76 11.64 20.77
C TYR A 506 -6.68 12.93 19.93
N ASP A 507 -5.56 13.65 20.02
CA ASP A 507 -5.26 14.82 19.18
C ASP A 507 -3.75 14.92 18.94
N GLU A 508 -3.33 14.81 17.68
CA GLU A 508 -1.92 14.93 17.27
C GLU A 508 -1.37 16.34 17.49
N ARG A 509 -2.24 17.35 17.61
CA ARG A 509 -1.89 18.75 17.89
C ARG A 509 -1.71 19.03 19.38
N ASN A 510 -1.95 18.04 20.24
CA ASN A 510 -1.77 18.18 21.68
C ASN A 510 -0.35 18.71 21.98
N ILE A 511 -0.25 19.66 22.91
CA ILE A 511 1.02 20.31 23.23
C ILE A 511 2.12 19.33 23.66
N ALA A 512 1.77 18.22 24.31
CA ALA A 512 2.73 17.17 24.66
C ALA A 512 3.31 16.52 23.41
N VAL A 513 2.47 16.20 22.42
CA VAL A 513 2.88 15.60 21.15
C VAL A 513 3.69 16.59 20.31
N LYS A 514 3.23 17.84 20.18
CA LYS A 514 4.00 18.89 19.49
C LYS A 514 5.40 19.08 20.08
N ARG A 515 5.53 19.09 21.42
CA ARG A 515 6.84 19.17 22.09
C ARG A 515 7.72 17.96 21.78
N MET A 516 7.17 16.75 21.76
CA MET A 516 7.92 15.55 21.37
C MET A 516 8.42 15.65 19.92
N ILE A 517 7.60 16.16 19.01
CA ILE A 517 7.97 16.37 17.61
C ILE A 517 9.07 17.42 17.48
N SER A 518 8.95 18.59 18.13
CA SER A 518 9.97 19.63 18.15
C SER A 518 11.31 19.10 18.65
N MET A 519 11.31 18.39 19.79
CA MET A 519 12.53 17.79 20.36
C MET A 519 13.22 16.83 19.38
N LEU A 520 12.45 16.01 18.66
CA LEU A 520 12.99 15.10 17.67
C LEU A 520 13.57 15.84 16.47
N ILE A 521 12.85 16.84 15.92
CA ILE A 521 13.32 17.61 14.77
C ILE A 521 14.62 18.34 15.10
N GLU A 522 14.70 18.95 16.29
CA GLU A 522 15.92 19.59 16.78
C GLU A 522 17.08 18.59 16.90
N SER A 523 16.87 17.44 17.54
CA SER A 523 17.92 16.41 17.68
C SER A 523 18.36 15.87 16.32
N ALA A 524 17.43 15.53 15.43
CA ALA A 524 17.75 15.03 14.09
C ALA A 524 18.62 16.05 13.31
N LYS A 525 18.26 17.33 13.35
CA LYS A 525 19.05 18.40 12.73
C LYS A 525 20.45 18.55 13.33
N ARG A 526 20.57 18.48 14.67
CA ARG A 526 21.88 18.55 15.34
C ARG A 526 22.79 17.39 14.94
N ASN A 527 22.23 16.21 14.69
CA ASN A 527 22.97 15.02 14.25
C ASN A 527 23.09 14.89 12.73
N ASN A 528 22.56 15.86 11.95
CA ASN A 528 22.54 15.83 10.50
C ASN A 528 21.85 14.57 9.93
N VAL A 529 20.79 14.11 10.61
CA VAL A 529 19.93 13.00 10.22
C VAL A 529 18.63 13.56 9.65
N LYS A 530 18.11 12.95 8.58
CA LYS A 530 16.85 13.40 7.96
C LYS A 530 15.66 13.17 8.89
N VAL A 531 14.66 14.05 8.86
CA VAL A 531 13.43 13.87 9.65
C VAL A 531 12.19 14.19 8.81
N GLY A 532 11.40 13.17 8.53
CA GLY A 532 10.10 13.28 7.89
C GLY A 532 8.96 13.00 8.87
N ILE A 533 7.73 13.24 8.44
CA ILE A 533 6.52 12.76 9.13
C ILE A 533 5.65 11.96 8.17
N CYS A 534 5.09 10.86 8.68
CA CYS A 534 4.06 10.09 8.00
C CYS A 534 2.82 10.05 8.89
N GLY A 535 1.69 10.47 8.33
CA GLY A 535 0.44 10.58 9.07
C GLY A 535 -0.54 11.49 8.35
N GLN A 536 -1.76 11.54 8.85
CA GLN A 536 -2.82 12.39 8.30
C GLN A 536 -2.89 13.76 8.97
N GLY A 537 -2.31 13.93 10.16
CA GLY A 537 -2.27 15.21 10.84
C GLY A 537 -1.95 16.39 9.92
N PRO A 538 -0.91 16.34 9.06
CA PRO A 538 -0.59 17.44 8.16
C PRO A 538 -1.61 17.72 7.05
N SER A 539 -2.36 16.70 6.58
CA SER A 539 -3.42 16.87 5.56
C SER A 539 -4.74 17.31 6.16
N ASP A 540 -5.02 16.83 7.37
CA ASP A 540 -6.26 17.08 8.10
C ASP A 540 -6.24 18.49 8.71
N TYR A 541 -5.10 18.88 9.29
CA TYR A 541 -4.92 20.10 10.07
C TYR A 541 -3.87 21.03 9.44
N PRO A 542 -4.26 22.05 8.67
CA PRO A 542 -3.35 23.04 8.09
C PRO A 542 -2.39 23.67 9.11
N GLU A 543 -2.85 23.96 10.32
CA GLU A 543 -2.06 24.53 11.41
C GLU A 543 -0.97 23.57 11.93
N PHE A 544 -1.18 22.26 11.77
CA PHE A 544 -0.17 21.26 12.12
C PHE A 544 0.90 21.16 11.03
N ALA A 545 0.51 21.25 9.75
CA ALA A 545 1.46 21.38 8.65
C ALA A 545 2.31 22.65 8.77
N GLU A 546 1.69 23.79 9.13
CA GLU A 546 2.40 25.04 9.41
C GLU A 546 3.46 24.86 10.49
N PHE A 547 3.07 24.31 11.64
CA PHE A 547 4.00 23.99 12.73
C PHE A 547 5.19 23.14 12.25
N LEU A 548 4.96 22.08 11.47
CA LEU A 548 6.03 21.21 10.99
C LEU A 548 7.00 21.94 10.07
N VAL A 549 6.49 22.82 9.20
CA VAL A 549 7.30 23.65 8.30
C VAL A 549 8.09 24.69 9.08
N GLU A 550 7.51 25.31 10.12
CA GLU A 550 8.19 26.26 11.02
C GLU A 550 9.33 25.61 11.80
N GLU A 551 9.10 24.42 12.33
CA GLU A 551 10.15 23.60 12.99
C GLU A 551 11.20 23.12 11.98
N GLY A 552 10.89 23.19 10.68
CA GLY A 552 11.74 22.89 9.54
C GLY A 552 11.95 21.39 9.32
N ILE A 553 10.86 20.63 9.32
CA ILE A 553 10.84 19.23 8.88
C ILE A 553 11.46 19.05 7.48
N ASP A 554 12.11 17.91 7.20
CA ASP A 554 12.69 17.66 5.88
C ASP A 554 11.65 17.21 4.85
N THR A 555 10.63 16.43 5.26
CA THR A 555 9.59 15.92 4.35
C THR A 555 8.25 15.74 5.07
N ILE A 556 7.15 15.87 4.32
CA ILE A 556 5.80 15.58 4.82
C ILE A 556 5.16 14.54 3.89
N SER A 557 4.66 13.44 4.45
CA SER A 557 4.07 12.34 3.68
C SER A 557 2.57 12.21 3.94
N VAL A 558 1.76 12.41 2.89
CA VAL A 558 0.29 12.38 2.97
C VAL A 558 -0.31 11.33 2.04
N THR A 559 -1.59 11.05 2.18
CA THR A 559 -2.30 10.13 1.29
C THR A 559 -2.52 10.74 -0.10
N PRO A 560 -2.61 9.93 -1.17
CA PRO A 560 -2.70 10.44 -2.54
C PRO A 560 -3.88 11.38 -2.82
N ASP A 561 -5.01 11.18 -2.14
CA ASP A 561 -6.20 12.04 -2.21
C ASP A 561 -5.95 13.43 -1.62
N SER A 562 -5.24 13.52 -0.50
CA SER A 562 -4.94 14.80 0.17
C SER A 562 -3.79 15.59 -0.46
N MET A 563 -3.03 15.01 -1.40
CA MET A 563 -1.84 15.64 -1.99
C MET A 563 -2.10 17.05 -2.52
N ALA A 564 -3.15 17.24 -3.33
CA ALA A 564 -3.43 18.53 -3.97
C ALA A 564 -3.74 19.62 -2.94
N LYS A 565 -4.56 19.29 -1.93
CA LYS A 565 -4.90 20.18 -0.81
C LYS A 565 -3.66 20.56 -0.02
N THR A 566 -2.87 19.58 0.40
CA THR A 566 -1.66 19.79 1.21
C THR A 566 -0.62 20.63 0.48
N VAL A 567 -0.41 20.39 -0.82
CA VAL A 567 0.54 21.18 -1.64
C VAL A 567 0.12 22.65 -1.69
N LYS A 568 -1.17 22.95 -1.94
CA LYS A 568 -1.68 24.32 -1.94
C LYS A 568 -1.48 24.99 -0.56
N THR A 569 -1.87 24.30 0.52
CA THR A 569 -1.71 24.80 1.89
C THR A 569 -0.25 25.13 2.22
N ILE A 570 0.67 24.21 1.95
CA ILE A 570 2.10 24.41 2.26
C ILE A 570 2.70 25.51 1.39
N HIS A 571 2.33 25.60 0.11
CA HIS A 571 2.79 26.67 -0.77
C HIS A 571 2.37 28.05 -0.26
N ASP A 572 1.11 28.20 0.18
CA ASP A 572 0.60 29.47 0.73
C ASP A 572 1.34 29.85 2.01
N LEU A 573 1.63 28.87 2.88
CA LEU A 573 2.39 29.06 4.12
C LEU A 573 3.82 29.50 3.83
N GLU A 574 4.54 28.76 2.97
CA GLU A 574 5.92 29.08 2.59
C GLU A 574 6.04 30.43 1.90
N SER A 575 5.01 30.83 1.13
CA SER A 575 4.97 32.14 0.49
C SER A 575 4.88 33.25 1.54
N ARG A 576 4.13 33.07 2.64
CA ARG A 576 4.06 34.04 3.75
C ARG A 576 5.40 34.21 4.47
N PHE A 577 6.15 33.12 4.68
CA PHE A 577 7.47 33.16 5.31
C PHE A 577 8.56 33.84 4.46
N VAL A 578 8.33 34.07 3.16
CA VAL A 578 9.27 34.80 2.29
C VAL A 578 9.07 36.33 2.38
N TYR A 579 7.90 36.78 2.84
CA TYR A 579 7.56 38.20 2.95
C TYR A 579 7.72 38.79 4.36
N ASN A 580 8.02 37.95 5.36
CA ASN A 580 8.45 38.35 6.71
C ASN A 580 9.95 38.08 6.86
#